data_AF-A0A9Q3K6W0-F1
#
_entry.id   AF-A0A9Q3K6W0-F1
#
_cell.length_a   1.000
_cell.length_b   1.000
_cell.length_c   1.000
_cell.angle_alpha   90.00
_cell.angle_beta   90.00
_cell.angle_gamma   90.00
#
_symmetry.space_group_name_H-M   'P 1'
#
loop_
_entity.id
_entity.type
_entity.pdbx_description
1 polymer ?
#
loop_
_entity_poly.entity_id
_entity_poly.type
_entity_poly.pdbx_seq_one_letter_code
_entity_poly.pdbx_strand_id
1 'polypeptide(L)'
;MNTIFPHKLSEGWLIIYNDVIIICSENWQLYLERLSLVLMKILEVNMKISLKKCSFGFHELKALGLVVSGLSLAVDKSKVAAVLLKQMPQNKKEMMSFLGFASYYRQHLKYLEIHARSLYRIHDQQTVFKMTQERIQAYEKIKYALTNAPLLLIPDWKLSFKLHIDACGEGLGEALHQVRIVNDKPYEDPICFISRQIKPTEARYGASQMESLCLVWDLEKLHYHLDGSVF
;
A
#
# COMPACT_ATOMS: atom_id res chain seq x y z
N MET A 1 -3.81 16.70 12.56
CA MET A 1 -4.15 17.19 11.21
C MET A 1 -5.37 16.49 10.61
N ASN A 2 -5.54 15.17 10.79
CA ASN A 2 -6.70 14.44 10.23
C ASN A 2 -8.08 14.97 10.70
N THR A 3 -8.17 15.54 11.90
CA THR A 3 -9.37 16.21 12.44
C THR A 3 -9.65 17.60 11.86
N ILE A 4 -8.73 18.16 11.05
CA ILE A 4 -8.81 19.52 10.51
C ILE A 4 -9.42 19.52 9.10
N PHE A 5 -9.36 18.39 8.38
CA PHE A 5 -9.84 18.21 7.00
C PHE A 5 -10.89 17.08 6.84
N PRO A 6 -11.91 16.96 7.71
CA PRO A 6 -12.76 15.77 7.75
C PRO A 6 -13.53 15.50 6.44
N HIS A 7 -14.02 16.54 5.74
CA HIS A 7 -14.75 16.41 4.46
C HIS A 7 -13.85 16.36 3.21
N LYS A 8 -12.57 16.75 3.31
CA LYS A 8 -11.68 16.85 2.14
C LYS A 8 -10.80 15.62 1.97
N LEU A 9 -10.57 14.88 3.04
CA LEU A 9 -9.87 13.58 3.00
C LEU A 9 -10.70 12.51 2.26
N SER A 10 -12.04 12.59 2.35
CA SER A 10 -12.96 11.66 1.66
C SER A 10 -13.03 11.87 0.14
N GLU A 11 -12.43 12.93 -0.40
CA GLU A 11 -12.40 13.20 -1.84
C GLU A 11 -11.10 12.70 -2.51
N GLY A 12 -10.19 12.06 -1.76
CA GLY A 12 -8.98 11.39 -2.28
C GLY A 12 -7.86 12.31 -2.75
N TRP A 13 -8.13 13.57 -3.10
CA TRP A 13 -7.11 14.49 -3.62
C TRP A 13 -6.15 15.05 -2.55
N LEU A 14 -6.42 14.82 -1.27
CA LEU A 14 -5.60 15.29 -0.15
C LEU A 14 -5.08 14.11 0.66
N ILE A 15 -3.76 13.91 0.69
CA ILE A 15 -3.11 12.90 1.53
C ILE A 15 -2.41 13.62 2.68
N ILE A 16 -2.69 13.18 3.91
CA ILE A 16 -2.03 13.69 5.12
C ILE A 16 -1.37 12.52 5.84
N TYR A 17 -0.07 12.64 6.07
CA TYR A 17 0.70 11.69 6.87
C TYR A 17 1.63 12.44 7.81
N ASN A 18 1.37 12.33 9.12
CA ASN A 18 2.06 13.10 10.16
C ASN A 18 2.03 14.61 9.87
N ASP A 19 3.18 15.16 9.48
CA ASP A 19 3.43 16.57 9.17
C ASP A 19 3.51 16.85 7.65
N VAL A 20 3.28 15.84 6.81
CA VAL A 20 3.31 15.94 5.36
C VAL A 20 1.90 16.05 4.81
N ILE A 21 1.68 17.07 3.97
CA ILE A 21 0.44 17.28 3.20
C ILE A 21 0.79 17.16 1.72
N ILE A 22 0.10 16.29 1.01
CA ILE A 22 0.23 16.09 -0.43
C ILE A 22 -1.11 16.43 -1.07
N ILE A 23 -1.06 17.30 -2.08
CA ILE A 23 -2.22 17.75 -2.84
C ILE A 23 -2.09 17.18 -4.25
N CYS A 24 -3.01 16.31 -4.62
CA CYS A 24 -3.09 15.67 -5.93
C CYS A 24 -4.15 16.36 -6.78
N SER A 25 -3.96 16.46 -8.09
CA SER A 25 -4.96 17.04 -9.00
C SER A 25 -4.81 16.58 -10.44
N GLU A 26 -5.91 16.59 -11.18
CA GLU A 26 -5.95 16.20 -12.59
C GLU A 26 -5.46 17.30 -13.53
N ASN A 27 -5.54 18.57 -13.13
CA ASN A 27 -5.09 19.70 -13.93
C ASN A 27 -4.61 20.88 -13.04
N TRP A 28 -3.94 21.83 -13.68
CA TRP A 28 -3.33 22.99 -13.02
C TRP A 28 -4.34 23.91 -12.32
N GLN A 29 -5.48 24.15 -12.94
CA GLN A 29 -6.50 25.06 -12.42
C GLN A 29 -7.08 24.51 -11.10
N LEU A 30 -7.49 23.23 -11.12
CA LEU A 30 -8.02 22.55 -9.94
C LEU A 30 -6.96 22.39 -8.84
N TYR A 31 -5.69 22.21 -9.21
CA TYR A 31 -4.57 22.22 -8.27
C TYR A 31 -4.48 23.55 -7.51
N LEU A 32 -4.58 24.69 -8.20
CA LEU A 32 -4.53 26.01 -7.54
C LEU A 32 -5.71 26.23 -6.60
N GLU A 33 -6.91 25.78 -6.97
CA GLU A 33 -8.10 25.84 -6.12
C GLU A 33 -7.92 25.00 -4.85
N ARG A 34 -7.49 23.74 -4.99
CA ARG A 34 -7.19 22.84 -3.88
C ARG A 34 -6.07 23.37 -2.98
N LEU A 35 -5.01 23.94 -3.56
CA LEU A 35 -3.92 24.56 -2.83
C LEU A 35 -4.42 25.75 -1.99
N SER A 36 -5.19 26.65 -2.58
CA SER A 36 -5.79 27.79 -1.88
C SER A 36 -6.65 27.35 -0.70
N LEU A 37 -7.50 26.34 -0.93
CA LEU A 37 -8.35 25.74 0.10
C LEU A 37 -7.56 25.15 1.28
N VAL A 38 -6.43 24.48 1.02
CA VAL A 38 -5.57 23.91 2.07
C VAL A 38 -4.86 25.01 2.84
N LEU A 39 -4.27 25.99 2.14
CA LEU A 39 -3.55 27.09 2.78
C LEU A 39 -4.45 27.96 3.66
N MET A 40 -5.66 28.29 3.19
CA MET A 40 -6.65 29.01 4.00
C MET A 40 -6.97 28.24 5.29
N LYS A 41 -7.19 26.92 5.19
CA LYS A 41 -7.50 26.11 6.38
C LYS A 41 -6.35 26.07 7.37
N ILE A 42 -5.11 25.99 6.89
CA ILE A 42 -3.90 26.02 7.72
C ILE A 42 -3.78 27.35 8.47
N LEU A 43 -4.08 28.47 7.80
CA LEU A 43 -4.10 29.79 8.42
C LEU A 43 -5.20 29.89 9.50
N GLU A 44 -6.40 29.41 9.23
CA GLU A 44 -7.52 29.41 10.20
C GLU A 44 -7.17 28.70 11.51
N VAL A 45 -6.46 27.57 11.43
CA VAL A 45 -6.07 26.79 12.61
C VAL A 45 -4.72 27.22 13.21
N ASN A 46 -4.16 28.35 12.75
CA ASN A 46 -2.89 28.91 13.20
C ASN A 46 -1.71 27.94 13.11
N MET A 47 -1.71 27.08 12.09
CA MET A 47 -0.59 26.19 11.78
C MET A 47 0.46 26.92 10.92
N LYS A 48 1.74 26.55 11.12
CA LYS A 48 2.87 27.13 10.38
C LYS A 48 3.45 26.10 9.42
N ILE A 49 3.71 26.52 8.18
CA ILE A 49 4.38 25.72 7.17
C ILE A 49 5.78 26.27 6.93
N SER A 50 6.78 25.39 6.81
CA SER A 50 8.11 25.77 6.36
C SER A 50 8.14 25.86 4.83
N LEU A 51 8.16 27.08 4.28
CA LEU A 51 8.21 27.31 2.83
C LEU A 51 9.42 26.61 2.17
N LYS A 52 10.56 26.55 2.86
CA LYS A 52 11.78 25.86 2.39
C LYS A 52 11.60 24.35 2.19
N LYS A 53 10.61 23.74 2.84
CA LYS A 53 10.29 22.31 2.71
C LYS A 53 9.09 22.07 1.79
N CYS A 54 8.48 23.12 1.23
CA CYS A 54 7.36 22.99 0.33
C CYS A 54 7.84 22.73 -1.10
N SER A 55 7.07 21.95 -1.85
CA SER A 55 7.26 21.69 -3.26
C SER A 55 5.91 21.92 -3.94
N PHE A 56 5.87 22.74 -5.00
CA PHE A 56 4.62 23.13 -5.66
C PHE A 56 4.67 22.82 -7.15
N GLY A 57 3.55 22.36 -7.69
CA GLY A 57 3.32 22.28 -9.13
C GLY A 57 4.15 21.25 -9.87
N PHE A 58 4.49 20.15 -9.22
CA PHE A 58 5.20 19.03 -9.84
C PHE A 58 4.21 18.06 -10.50
N HIS A 59 4.57 17.54 -11.67
CA HIS A 59 3.85 16.41 -12.28
C HIS A 59 4.03 15.12 -11.48
N GLU A 60 5.21 14.94 -10.89
CA GLU A 60 5.56 13.81 -10.04
C GLU A 60 6.32 14.31 -8.80
N LEU A 61 5.92 13.83 -7.62
CA LEU A 61 6.52 14.18 -6.34
C LEU A 61 6.98 12.92 -5.59
N LYS A 62 8.23 12.93 -5.13
CA LYS A 62 8.72 11.91 -4.20
C LYS A 62 8.41 12.31 -2.76
N ALA A 63 7.55 11.55 -2.09
CA ALA A 63 7.18 11.79 -0.71
C ALA A 63 6.92 10.46 0.00
N LEU A 64 7.34 10.35 1.27
CA LEU A 64 7.06 9.17 2.11
C LEU A 64 7.49 7.85 1.43
N GLY A 65 8.68 7.81 0.83
CA GLY A 65 9.17 6.62 0.12
C GLY A 65 8.36 6.21 -1.12
N LEU A 66 7.33 6.98 -1.48
CA LEU A 66 6.49 6.76 -2.64
C LEU A 66 6.73 7.87 -3.67
N VAL A 67 6.30 7.58 -4.88
CA VAL A 67 6.23 8.51 -6.00
C VAL A 67 4.76 8.79 -6.24
N VAL A 68 4.34 10.04 -6.04
CA VAL A 68 2.98 10.49 -6.27
C VAL A 68 2.94 11.16 -7.64
N SER A 69 2.11 10.65 -8.55
CA SER A 69 1.96 11.18 -9.90
C SER A 69 0.47 11.26 -10.26
N GLY A 70 -0.04 12.49 -10.32
CA GLY A 70 -1.49 12.73 -10.45
C GLY A 70 -2.28 12.02 -9.33
N LEU A 71 -3.19 11.12 -9.71
CA LEU A 71 -4.00 10.31 -8.79
C LEU A 71 -3.44 8.87 -8.61
N SER A 72 -2.13 8.70 -8.76
CA SER A 72 -1.47 7.40 -8.61
C SER A 72 -0.29 7.44 -7.64
N LEU A 73 -0.05 6.31 -7.00
CA LEU A 73 1.04 6.05 -6.08
C LEU A 73 1.94 4.95 -6.64
N ALA A 74 3.24 5.18 -6.69
CA ALA A 74 4.23 4.18 -7.08
C ALA A 74 5.28 3.99 -5.98
N VAL A 75 5.91 2.82 -5.99
CA VAL A 75 7.11 2.58 -5.19
C VAL A 75 8.28 3.42 -5.72
N ASP A 76 9.08 4.01 -4.83
CA ASP A 76 10.31 4.69 -5.24
C ASP A 76 11.35 3.67 -5.72
N LYS A 77 11.47 3.55 -7.05
CA LYS A 77 12.41 2.64 -7.71
C LYS A 77 13.87 2.84 -7.27
N SER A 78 14.25 4.04 -6.85
CA SER A 78 15.61 4.29 -6.33
C SER A 78 15.85 3.60 -4.98
N LYS A 79 14.82 3.54 -4.12
CA LYS A 79 14.87 2.82 -2.84
C LYS A 79 14.87 1.31 -3.05
N VAL A 80 14.08 0.82 -4.01
CA VAL A 80 14.07 -0.60 -4.38
C VAL A 80 15.41 -1.03 -4.97
N ALA A 81 15.99 -0.24 -5.88
CA ALA A 81 17.31 -0.52 -6.46
C ALA A 81 18.39 -0.68 -5.38
N ALA A 82 18.37 0.16 -4.34
CA ALA A 82 19.29 0.04 -3.22
C ALA A 82 19.17 -1.29 -2.46
N VAL A 83 17.99 -1.93 -2.46
CA VAL A 83 17.78 -3.25 -1.87
C VAL A 83 18.16 -4.37 -2.84
N LEU A 84 17.93 -4.20 -4.14
CA LEU A 84 18.33 -5.17 -5.16
C LEU A 84 19.85 -5.35 -5.25
N LEU A 85 20.62 -4.28 -4.98
CA LEU A 85 22.08 -4.30 -4.97
C LEU A 85 22.68 -4.90 -3.69
N LYS A 86 21.89 -5.09 -2.63
CA LYS A 86 22.39 -5.70 -1.39
C LYS A 86 22.63 -7.19 -1.60
N GLN A 87 23.71 -7.66 -0.98
CA GLN A 87 23.96 -9.09 -0.86
C GLN A 87 22.83 -9.76 -0.07
N MET A 88 22.66 -11.05 -0.30
CA MET A 88 21.68 -11.86 0.43
C MET A 88 21.92 -11.76 1.93
N PRO A 89 20.87 -11.63 2.77
CA PRO A 89 21.03 -11.54 4.22
C PRO A 89 21.85 -12.70 4.78
N GLN A 90 22.83 -12.38 5.63
CA GLN A 90 23.72 -13.37 6.26
C GLN A 90 23.35 -13.67 7.72
N ASN A 91 22.38 -12.94 8.28
CA ASN A 91 21.93 -13.13 9.65
C ASN A 91 20.46 -12.71 9.84
N LYS A 92 19.90 -13.04 11.02
CA LYS A 92 18.50 -12.73 11.37
C LYS A 92 18.21 -11.22 11.30
N LYS A 93 19.14 -10.38 11.72
CA LYS A 93 18.95 -8.92 11.76
C LYS A 93 18.80 -8.34 10.35
N GLU A 94 19.66 -8.73 9.43
CA GLU A 94 19.59 -8.32 8.02
C GLU A 94 18.30 -8.82 7.35
N MET A 95 17.89 -10.07 7.64
CA MET A 95 16.64 -10.61 7.12
C MET A 95 15.43 -9.81 7.62
N MET A 96 15.38 -9.48 8.91
CA MET A 96 14.28 -8.66 9.46
C MET A 96 14.31 -7.23 8.92
N SER A 97 15.48 -6.66 8.68
CA SER A 97 15.60 -5.36 8.00
C SER A 97 15.04 -5.39 6.58
N PHE A 98 15.31 -6.47 5.82
CA PHE A 98 14.73 -6.67 4.50
C PHE A 98 13.21 -6.83 4.55
N LEU A 99 12.70 -7.69 5.44
CA LEU A 99 11.26 -7.89 5.61
C LEU A 99 10.54 -6.62 6.05
N GLY A 100 11.15 -5.83 6.93
CA GLY A 100 10.63 -4.52 7.33
C GLY A 100 10.56 -3.54 6.16
N PHE A 101 11.57 -3.53 5.28
CA PHE A 101 11.55 -2.75 4.05
C PHE A 101 10.44 -3.22 3.10
N ALA A 102 10.32 -4.52 2.83
CA ALA A 102 9.26 -5.05 1.98
C ALA A 102 7.87 -4.75 2.55
N SER A 103 7.70 -4.88 3.87
CA SER A 103 6.47 -4.58 4.59
C SER A 103 6.08 -3.10 4.52
N TYR A 104 7.03 -2.19 4.27
CA TYR A 104 6.71 -0.78 4.04
C TYR A 104 5.85 -0.61 2.78
N TYR A 105 6.15 -1.38 1.73
CA TYR A 105 5.44 -1.35 0.45
C TYR A 105 4.34 -2.41 0.34
N ARG A 106 3.89 -3.01 1.45
CA ARG A 106 2.96 -4.17 1.43
C ARG A 106 1.71 -3.94 0.58
N GLN A 107 1.18 -2.72 0.55
CA GLN A 107 0.00 -2.35 -0.24
C GLN A 107 0.22 -2.46 -1.76
N HIS A 108 1.47 -2.53 -2.23
CA HIS A 108 1.84 -2.75 -3.63
C HIS A 108 2.19 -4.21 -3.92
N LEU A 109 2.28 -5.08 -2.91
CA LEU A 109 2.84 -6.42 -3.03
C LEU A 109 1.76 -7.48 -2.81
N LYS A 110 1.20 -7.99 -3.91
CA LYS A 110 0.28 -9.11 -3.87
C LYS A 110 0.91 -10.31 -3.15
N TYR A 111 0.18 -10.89 -2.21
CA TYR A 111 0.59 -12.08 -1.44
C TYR A 111 1.90 -11.96 -0.64
N LEU A 112 2.33 -10.75 -0.27
CA LEU A 112 3.57 -10.55 0.50
C LEU A 112 3.68 -11.48 1.70
N GLU A 113 2.64 -11.57 2.52
CA GLU A 113 2.68 -12.34 3.78
C GLU A 113 2.79 -13.85 3.54
N ILE A 114 2.26 -14.33 2.41
CA ILE A 114 2.36 -15.72 1.96
C ILE A 114 3.79 -15.99 1.51
N HIS A 115 4.35 -15.13 0.66
CA HIS A 115 5.71 -15.27 0.16
C HIS A 115 6.77 -15.14 1.27
N ALA A 116 6.53 -14.28 2.26
CA ALA A 116 7.45 -14.03 3.37
C ALA A 116 7.39 -15.09 4.48
N ARG A 117 6.47 -16.07 4.39
CA ARG A 117 6.22 -17.05 5.47
C ARG A 117 7.46 -17.80 5.94
N SER A 118 8.22 -18.37 5.01
CA SER A 118 9.43 -19.13 5.34
C SER A 118 10.56 -18.25 5.91
N LEU A 119 10.54 -16.96 5.59
CA LEU A 119 11.49 -15.96 6.07
C LEU A 119 11.14 -15.48 7.48
N TYR A 120 9.86 -15.24 7.80
CA TYR A 120 9.45 -14.86 9.15
C TYR A 120 9.76 -15.95 10.19
N ARG A 121 9.70 -17.22 9.80
CA ARG A 121 10.09 -18.35 10.68
C ARG A 121 11.53 -18.27 11.19
N ILE A 122 12.42 -17.52 10.52
CA ILE A 122 13.79 -17.29 10.97
C ILE A 122 13.84 -16.51 12.30
N HIS A 123 12.79 -15.72 12.59
CA HIS A 123 12.73 -14.91 13.81
C HIS A 123 12.59 -15.75 15.09
N ASP A 124 12.05 -16.96 14.98
CA ASP A 124 11.92 -17.86 16.13
C ASP A 124 13.29 -18.06 16.79
N GLN A 125 13.34 -17.93 18.12
CA GLN A 125 14.55 -18.04 18.93
C GLN A 125 15.24 -19.38 18.71
N GLN A 126 14.46 -20.45 18.53
CA GLN A 126 14.97 -21.80 18.35
C GLN A 126 15.46 -22.09 16.92
N THR A 127 15.10 -21.23 15.95
CA THR A 127 15.45 -21.46 14.54
C THR A 127 16.87 -20.99 14.25
N VAL A 128 17.72 -21.89 13.74
CA VAL A 128 19.04 -21.54 13.21
C VAL A 128 18.89 -20.74 11.93
N PHE A 129 19.66 -19.66 11.79
CA PHE A 129 19.69 -18.89 10.55
C PHE A 129 20.30 -19.74 9.43
N LYS A 130 19.48 -20.05 8.42
CA LYS A 130 19.92 -20.80 7.23
C LYS A 130 19.09 -20.38 6.03
N MET A 131 19.75 -19.96 4.96
CA MET A 131 19.10 -19.70 3.67
C MET A 131 18.91 -21.04 2.94
N THR A 132 17.84 -21.77 3.31
CA THR A 132 17.40 -22.95 2.58
C THR A 132 16.92 -22.58 1.18
N GLN A 133 16.81 -23.54 0.27
CA GLN A 133 16.29 -23.31 -1.09
C GLN A 133 14.91 -22.63 -1.08
N GLU A 134 14.01 -23.05 -0.20
CA GLU A 134 12.69 -22.43 0.01
C GLU A 134 12.81 -20.94 0.39
N ARG A 135 13.70 -20.60 1.32
CA ARG A 135 13.93 -19.22 1.77
C ARG A 135 14.58 -18.36 0.69
N ILE A 136 15.48 -18.94 -0.09
CA ILE A 136 16.09 -18.26 -1.24
C ILE A 136 15.02 -17.91 -2.28
N GLN A 137 14.14 -18.86 -2.61
CA GLN A 137 13.03 -18.63 -3.53
C GLN A 137 12.06 -17.58 -3.00
N ALA A 138 11.71 -17.63 -1.70
CA ALA A 138 10.88 -16.61 -1.06
C ALA A 138 11.50 -15.21 -1.14
N TYR A 139 12.79 -15.09 -0.85
CA TYR A 139 13.52 -13.83 -0.93
C TYR A 139 13.51 -13.23 -2.34
N GLU A 140 13.81 -14.05 -3.35
CA GLU A 140 13.79 -13.60 -4.75
C GLU A 140 12.37 -13.27 -5.25
N LYS A 141 11.34 -14.01 -4.82
CA LYS A 141 9.93 -13.65 -5.11
C LYS A 141 9.58 -12.25 -4.59
N ILE A 142 9.97 -11.93 -3.36
CA ILE A 142 9.70 -10.60 -2.77
C ILE A 142 10.48 -9.50 -3.49
N LYS A 143 11.75 -9.74 -3.85
CA LYS A 143 12.53 -8.80 -4.67
C LYS A 143 11.88 -8.56 -6.02
N TYR A 144 11.43 -9.62 -6.69
CA TYR A 144 10.73 -9.51 -7.95
C TYR A 144 9.43 -8.70 -7.81
N ALA A 145 8.64 -8.96 -6.77
CA ALA A 145 7.42 -8.20 -6.49
C ALA A 145 7.70 -6.72 -6.23
N LEU A 146 8.75 -6.39 -5.46
CA LEU A 146 9.18 -5.00 -5.24
C LEU A 146 9.58 -4.27 -6.53
N THR A 147 10.17 -5.00 -7.48
CA THR A 147 10.65 -4.44 -8.75
C THR A 147 9.51 -4.23 -9.74
N ASN A 148 8.50 -5.11 -9.69
CA ASN A 148 7.34 -5.12 -10.59
C ASN A 148 6.07 -4.65 -9.89
N ALA A 149 6.22 -3.92 -8.78
CA ALA A 149 5.12 -3.35 -8.04
C ALA A 149 4.27 -2.46 -8.96
N PRO A 150 2.94 -2.70 -9.05
CA PRO A 150 2.08 -1.88 -9.88
C PRO A 150 1.93 -0.48 -9.29
N LEU A 151 1.48 0.44 -10.15
CA LEU A 151 0.93 1.72 -9.71
C LEU A 151 -0.38 1.45 -8.99
N LEU A 152 -0.56 2.07 -7.83
CA LEU A 152 -1.81 2.04 -7.10
C LEU A 152 -2.61 3.31 -7.41
N LEU A 153 -3.92 3.17 -7.54
CA LEU A 153 -4.82 4.30 -7.60
C LEU A 153 -5.04 4.89 -6.22
N ILE A 154 -5.14 6.21 -6.19
CA ILE A 154 -5.79 6.90 -5.09
C ILE A 154 -7.31 6.61 -5.21
N PRO A 155 -7.98 6.09 -4.16
CA PRO A 155 -9.40 5.79 -4.21
C PRO A 155 -10.25 7.01 -4.55
N ASP A 156 -11.28 6.81 -5.37
CA ASP A 156 -12.39 7.74 -5.55
C ASP A 156 -13.67 7.15 -4.94
N TRP A 157 -14.09 7.63 -3.78
CA TRP A 157 -15.27 7.13 -3.07
C TRP A 157 -16.60 7.34 -3.82
N LYS A 158 -16.60 8.04 -4.97
CA LYS A 158 -17.77 8.13 -5.85
C LYS A 158 -17.93 6.91 -6.75
N LEU A 159 -16.89 6.08 -6.89
CA LEU A 159 -16.88 4.88 -7.70
C LEU A 159 -17.04 3.63 -6.83
N SER A 160 -17.71 2.60 -7.37
CA SER A 160 -17.78 1.30 -6.71
C SER A 160 -16.40 0.65 -6.65
N PHE A 161 -16.10 0.06 -5.50
CA PHE A 161 -14.93 -0.78 -5.35
C PHE A 161 -15.18 -2.16 -5.98
N LYS A 162 -14.11 -2.91 -6.20
CA LYS A 162 -14.16 -4.33 -6.53
C LYS A 162 -13.21 -5.07 -5.61
N LEU A 163 -13.74 -6.00 -4.85
CA LEU A 163 -12.98 -6.82 -3.93
C LEU A 163 -12.62 -8.15 -4.59
N HIS A 164 -11.33 -8.39 -4.85
CA HIS A 164 -10.84 -9.68 -5.32
C HIS A 164 -10.25 -10.45 -4.17
N ILE A 165 -10.95 -11.49 -3.73
CA ILE A 165 -10.52 -12.35 -2.62
C ILE A 165 -9.91 -13.65 -3.15
N ASP A 166 -8.93 -14.17 -2.44
CA ASP A 166 -8.29 -15.45 -2.73
C ASP A 166 -7.75 -16.06 -1.43
N ALA A 167 -8.11 -17.32 -1.17
CA ALA A 167 -7.70 -18.02 0.03
C ALA A 167 -7.08 -19.38 -0.29
N CYS A 168 -5.96 -19.68 0.38
CA CYS A 168 -5.34 -21.00 0.28
C CYS A 168 -4.84 -21.49 1.64
N GLY A 169 -4.38 -22.75 1.68
CA GLY A 169 -3.81 -23.36 2.89
C GLY A 169 -2.55 -22.67 3.42
N GLU A 170 -2.01 -21.68 2.72
CA GLU A 170 -0.87 -20.90 3.19
C GLU A 170 -1.25 -19.53 3.77
N GLY A 171 -2.31 -18.92 3.27
CA GLY A 171 -2.70 -17.56 3.60
C GLY A 171 -3.91 -17.08 2.84
N LEU A 172 -4.30 -15.86 3.19
CA LEU A 172 -5.37 -15.08 2.59
C LEU A 172 -4.71 -13.95 1.79
N GLY A 173 -5.27 -13.61 0.65
CA GLY A 173 -4.82 -12.52 -0.19
C GLY A 173 -6.00 -11.80 -0.81
N GLU A 174 -5.91 -10.49 -0.86
CA GLU A 174 -6.93 -9.64 -1.44
C GLU A 174 -6.29 -8.53 -2.27
N ALA A 175 -7.05 -8.09 -3.27
CA ALA A 175 -6.77 -6.88 -4.01
C ALA A 175 -8.04 -6.03 -4.12
N LEU A 176 -7.93 -4.79 -3.65
CA LEU A 176 -9.00 -3.81 -3.76
C LEU A 176 -8.80 -3.02 -5.04
N HIS A 177 -9.80 -2.97 -5.91
CA HIS A 177 -9.71 -2.35 -7.22
C HIS A 177 -10.81 -1.31 -7.42
N GLN A 178 -10.60 -0.40 -8.37
CA GLN A 178 -11.63 0.46 -8.93
C GLN A 178 -11.54 0.49 -10.46
N VAL A 179 -12.69 0.65 -11.10
CA VAL A 179 -12.78 0.80 -12.56
C VAL A 179 -12.88 2.28 -12.89
N ARG A 180 -11.94 2.78 -13.69
CA ARG A 180 -11.93 4.14 -14.24
C ARG A 180 -12.11 4.12 -15.75
N ILE A 181 -12.68 5.19 -16.30
CA ILE A 181 -12.74 5.37 -17.75
C ILE A 181 -11.52 6.18 -18.18
N VAL A 182 -10.69 5.59 -19.04
CA VAL A 182 -9.54 6.27 -19.66
C VAL A 182 -9.70 6.11 -21.17
N ASN A 183 -9.74 7.22 -21.91
CA ASN A 183 -9.96 7.23 -23.37
C ASN A 183 -11.18 6.39 -23.78
N ASP A 184 -12.31 6.63 -23.12
CA ASP A 184 -13.61 5.95 -23.34
C ASP A 184 -13.59 4.42 -23.11
N LYS A 185 -12.57 3.89 -22.43
CA LYS A 185 -12.46 2.47 -22.11
C LYS A 185 -12.36 2.24 -20.60
N PRO A 186 -13.00 1.19 -20.07
CA PRO A 186 -12.85 0.82 -18.67
C PRO A 186 -11.49 0.18 -18.42
N TYR A 187 -10.78 0.69 -17.42
CA TYR A 187 -9.55 0.13 -16.88
C TYR A 187 -9.75 -0.15 -15.40
N GLU A 188 -9.46 -1.39 -15.00
CA GLU A 188 -9.52 -1.83 -13.62
C GLU A 188 -8.11 -1.84 -13.04
N ASP A 189 -7.86 -0.96 -12.09
CA ASP A 189 -6.54 -0.77 -11.50
C ASP A 189 -6.60 -0.98 -9.97
N PRO A 190 -5.52 -1.47 -9.36
CA PRO A 190 -5.47 -1.75 -7.94
C PRO A 190 -5.38 -0.46 -7.13
N ILE A 191 -6.07 -0.43 -5.99
CA ILE A 191 -5.94 0.57 -4.93
C ILE A 191 -4.94 0.10 -3.88
N CYS A 192 -5.07 -1.15 -3.44
CA CYS A 192 -4.10 -1.77 -2.56
C CYS A 192 -4.21 -3.30 -2.60
N PHE A 193 -3.17 -3.96 -2.11
CA PHE A 193 -3.16 -5.38 -1.80
C PHE A 193 -3.05 -5.57 -0.30
N ILE A 194 -3.79 -6.53 0.24
CA ILE A 194 -3.55 -7.03 1.59
C ILE A 194 -3.33 -8.54 1.53
N SER A 195 -2.55 -9.06 2.46
CA SER A 195 -2.43 -10.50 2.66
C SER A 195 -2.14 -10.80 4.12
N ARG A 196 -2.42 -12.03 4.54
CA ARG A 196 -1.98 -12.55 5.83
C ARG A 196 -1.78 -14.06 5.76
N GLN A 197 -0.95 -14.58 6.66
CA GLN A 197 -0.85 -16.03 6.86
C GLN A 197 -2.08 -16.54 7.61
N ILE A 198 -2.46 -17.78 7.32
CA ILE A 198 -3.48 -18.46 8.12
C ILE A 198 -2.94 -18.85 9.49
N LYS A 199 -3.81 -18.81 10.49
CA LYS A 199 -3.53 -19.28 11.85
C LYS A 199 -3.56 -20.81 11.90
N PRO A 200 -2.89 -21.45 12.87
CA PRO A 200 -2.93 -22.91 13.02
C PRO A 200 -4.34 -23.49 13.17
N THR A 201 -5.27 -22.74 13.75
CA THR A 201 -6.68 -23.13 13.90
C THR A 201 -7.44 -23.05 12.58
N GLU A 202 -7.13 -22.05 11.75
CA GLU A 202 -7.75 -21.83 10.43
C GLU A 202 -7.29 -22.90 9.43
N ALA A 203 -6.12 -23.51 9.62
CA ALA A 203 -5.60 -24.58 8.74
C ALA A 203 -6.49 -25.84 8.63
N ARG A 204 -7.51 -25.96 9.50
CA ARG A 204 -8.48 -27.07 9.47
C ARG A 204 -9.73 -26.74 8.64
N TYR A 205 -9.86 -25.50 8.17
CA TYR A 205 -11.01 -25.05 7.40
C TYR A 205 -10.99 -25.64 5.99
N GLY A 206 -12.16 -26.02 5.51
CA GLY A 206 -12.35 -26.36 4.10
C GLY A 206 -12.26 -25.13 3.19
N ALA A 207 -12.15 -25.33 1.89
CA ALA A 207 -11.98 -24.25 0.92
C ALA A 207 -13.07 -23.14 1.05
N SER A 208 -14.35 -23.50 1.11
CA SER A 208 -15.44 -22.53 1.25
C SER A 208 -15.39 -21.73 2.57
N GLN A 209 -14.91 -22.35 3.65
CA GLN A 209 -14.71 -21.68 4.94
C GLN A 209 -13.52 -20.71 4.89
N MET A 210 -12.47 -21.06 4.14
CA MET A 210 -11.32 -20.18 3.91
C MET A 210 -11.70 -18.95 3.08
N GLU A 211 -12.48 -19.13 2.00
CA GLU A 211 -13.01 -18.01 1.21
C GLU A 211 -13.88 -17.07 2.06
N SER A 212 -14.77 -17.65 2.88
CA SER A 212 -15.60 -16.85 3.79
C SER A 212 -14.78 -16.11 4.85
N LEU A 213 -13.74 -16.76 5.38
CA LEU A 213 -12.79 -16.14 6.31
C LEU A 213 -12.01 -15.00 5.64
N CYS A 214 -11.61 -15.16 4.38
CA CYS A 214 -10.95 -14.11 3.59
C CYS A 214 -11.86 -12.90 3.50
N LEU A 215 -13.09 -13.09 3.01
CA LEU A 215 -14.05 -12.00 2.88
C LEU A 215 -14.28 -11.26 4.19
N VAL A 216 -14.55 -11.97 5.30
CA VAL A 216 -14.77 -11.33 6.62
C VAL A 216 -13.54 -10.53 7.05
N TRP A 217 -12.34 -11.10 6.89
CA TRP A 217 -11.10 -10.42 7.23
C TRP A 217 -10.84 -9.19 6.35
N ASP A 218 -11.15 -9.27 5.05
CA ASP A 218 -10.96 -8.18 4.10
C ASP A 218 -11.89 -7.01 4.42
N LEU A 219 -13.16 -7.28 4.74
CA LEU A 219 -14.13 -6.26 5.19
C LEU A 219 -13.66 -5.56 6.46
N GLU A 220 -13.21 -6.32 7.47
CA GLU A 220 -12.64 -5.74 8.69
C GLU A 220 -11.42 -4.88 8.39
N LYS A 221 -10.54 -5.36 7.49
CA LYS A 221 -9.26 -4.72 7.27
C LYS A 221 -9.35 -3.50 6.37
N LEU A 222 -10.31 -3.48 5.45
CA LEU A 222 -10.56 -2.42 4.47
C LEU A 222 -11.78 -1.57 4.80
N HIS A 223 -12.30 -1.63 6.04
CA HIS A 223 -13.44 -0.81 6.50
C HIS A 223 -13.28 0.68 6.14
N TYR A 224 -12.06 1.22 6.23
CA TYR A 224 -11.76 2.61 5.86
C TYR A 224 -12.01 2.97 4.38
N HIS A 225 -12.08 1.96 3.50
CA HIS A 225 -12.50 2.11 2.10
C HIS A 225 -13.95 1.68 1.88
N LEU A 226 -14.36 0.57 2.50
CA LEU A 226 -15.60 -0.13 2.18
C LEU A 226 -16.82 0.35 2.98
N ASP A 227 -16.63 0.93 4.17
CA ASP A 227 -17.75 1.36 5.01
C ASP A 227 -18.59 2.43 4.32
N GLY A 228 -19.86 2.11 4.07
CA GLY A 228 -20.80 2.99 3.37
C GLY A 228 -20.58 3.10 1.85
N SER A 229 -19.61 2.37 1.30
CA SER A 229 -19.31 2.32 -0.12
C SER A 229 -20.01 1.13 -0.80
N VAL A 230 -20.18 1.22 -2.12
CA VAL A 230 -20.61 0.07 -2.95
C VAL A 230 -19.38 -0.72 -3.38
N PHE A 231 -19.39 -2.04 -3.24
CA PHE A 231 -18.30 -2.93 -3.63
C PHE A 231 -18.78 -4.30 -4.14
#